data_AF-A0A929ZHW0-F1
#
_entry.id   AF-A0A929ZHW0-F1
#
_cell.length_a   1.000
_cell.length_b   1.000
_cell.length_c   1.000
_cell.angle_alpha   90.00
_cell.angle_beta   90.00
_cell.angle_gamma   90.00
#
_symmetry.space_group_name_H-M   'P 1'
#
loop_
_entity.id
_entity.type
_entity.pdbx_description
1 polymer ?
#
loop_
_entity_poly.entity_id
_entity_poly.type
_entity_poly.pdbx_seq_one_letter_code
_entity_poly.pdbx_strand_id
1 'polypeptide(L)'
;MASSRRWLALTAFVALIAGAGGVSAGILIASPPTPASLASSSAPSTVPVTTREFTDTRSLTLTIPPASPHELTSPIAGRITALQAATGTPITSGSIPCEIDGLPLLALALSTPLYQDVVDGATGPDIAALNAELARLGYAAPADSQRVTAATRAALA
;
A
#
# COMPACT_ATOMS: atom_id res chain seq x y z
N MET A 1 80.41 -62.18 54.61
CA MET A 1 79.12 -61.52 54.95
C MET A 1 78.57 -60.70 53.76
N ALA A 2 78.52 -61.25 52.53
CA ALA A 2 78.13 -60.48 51.33
C ALA A 2 76.88 -61.02 50.60
N SER A 3 76.41 -62.24 50.91
CA SER A 3 75.29 -62.89 50.21
C SER A 3 73.91 -62.50 50.74
N SER A 4 73.73 -62.35 52.06
CA SER A 4 72.43 -62.02 52.67
C SER A 4 71.94 -60.60 52.36
N ARG A 5 72.87 -59.63 52.29
CA ARG A 5 72.57 -58.23 51.99
C ARG A 5 72.16 -58.00 50.53
N ARG A 6 72.63 -58.86 49.61
CA ARG A 6 72.26 -58.84 48.18
C ARG A 6 70.86 -59.40 47.94
N TRP A 7 70.47 -60.44 48.68
CA TRP A 7 69.14 -61.05 48.58
C TRP A 7 68.04 -60.12 49.10
N LEU A 8 68.27 -59.45 50.23
CA LEU A 8 67.36 -58.44 50.79
C LEU A 8 67.20 -57.22 49.86
N ALA A 9 68.27 -56.81 49.17
CA ALA A 9 68.19 -55.72 48.20
C ALA A 9 67.36 -56.11 46.96
N LEU A 10 67.50 -57.35 46.49
CA LEU A 10 66.75 -57.85 45.34
C LEU A 10 65.25 -57.96 45.64
N THR A 11 64.88 -58.47 46.82
CA THR A 11 63.47 -58.59 47.22
C THR A 11 62.82 -57.24 47.43
N ALA A 12 63.52 -56.28 48.05
CA ALA A 12 63.03 -54.91 48.19
C ALA A 12 62.83 -54.23 46.83
N PHE A 13 63.73 -54.46 45.87
CA PHE A 13 63.62 -53.90 44.53
C PHE A 13 62.43 -54.46 43.75
N VAL A 14 62.20 -55.78 43.82
CA VAL A 14 61.06 -56.44 43.18
C VAL A 14 59.73 -55.99 43.79
N ALA A 15 59.66 -55.86 45.12
CA ALA A 15 58.47 -55.36 45.80
C ALA A 15 58.15 -53.91 45.41
N LEU A 16 59.17 -53.07 45.22
CA LEU A 16 59.01 -51.69 44.80
C LEU A 16 58.51 -51.57 43.36
N ILE A 17 59.02 -52.40 42.44
CA ILE A 17 58.53 -52.46 41.06
C ILE A 17 57.09 -52.98 41.00
N ALA A 18 56.77 -54.02 41.76
CA ALA A 18 55.41 -54.57 41.83
C ALA A 18 54.42 -53.54 42.41
N GLY A 19 54.82 -52.82 43.46
CA GLY A 19 54.03 -51.73 44.05
C GLY A 19 53.81 -50.58 43.08
N ALA A 20 54.87 -50.12 42.39
CA ALA A 20 54.75 -49.07 41.38
C ALA A 20 53.87 -49.50 40.20
N GLY A 21 53.99 -50.75 39.74
CA GLY A 21 53.15 -51.33 38.70
C GLY A 21 51.68 -51.39 39.10
N GLY A 22 51.39 -51.84 40.33
CA GLY A 22 50.03 -51.90 40.87
C GLY A 22 49.35 -50.54 40.98
N VAL A 23 50.07 -49.52 41.47
CA VAL A 23 49.55 -48.15 41.58
C VAL A 23 49.28 -47.54 40.20
N SER A 24 50.19 -47.75 39.25
CA SER A 24 50.06 -47.25 37.87
C SER A 24 48.84 -47.86 37.17
N ALA A 25 48.67 -49.18 37.28
CA ALA A 25 47.51 -49.87 36.73
C ALA A 25 46.20 -49.43 37.42
N GLY A 26 46.23 -49.25 38.74
CA GLY A 26 45.09 -48.75 39.51
C GLY A 26 44.63 -47.36 39.06
N ILE A 27 45.55 -46.42 38.82
CA ILE A 27 45.23 -45.06 38.38
C ILE A 27 44.59 -45.05 36.98
N LEU A 28 45.09 -45.88 36.05
CA LEU A 28 44.54 -45.93 34.70
C LEU A 28 43.12 -46.52 34.69
N ILE A 29 42.88 -47.56 35.50
CA ILE A 29 41.57 -48.23 35.58
C ILE A 29 40.54 -47.38 36.36
N ALA A 30 40.98 -46.67 37.41
CA ALA A 30 40.11 -45.85 38.25
C ALA A 30 39.84 -44.43 37.71
N SER A 31 40.20 -44.15 36.46
CA SER A 31 39.93 -42.85 35.85
C SER A 31 38.42 -42.54 35.93
N PRO A 32 38.02 -41.47 36.63
CA PRO A 32 36.60 -41.17 36.83
C PRO A 32 35.93 -40.84 35.50
N PRO A 33 34.62 -41.13 35.35
CA PRO A 33 33.90 -40.81 34.13
C PRO A 33 33.95 -39.30 33.87
N THR A 34 34.20 -38.92 32.62
CA THR A 34 34.30 -37.53 32.20
C THR A 34 33.00 -36.79 32.54
N PRO A 35 33.05 -35.69 33.31
CA PRO A 35 31.85 -34.98 33.72
C PRO A 35 31.13 -34.38 32.51
N ALA A 36 29.80 -34.36 32.55
CA ALA A 36 28.94 -33.87 31.46
C ALA A 36 29.28 -32.44 30.99
N SER A 37 29.89 -31.62 31.86
CA SER A 37 30.35 -30.26 31.56
C SER A 37 31.56 -30.19 30.62
N LEU A 38 32.31 -31.28 30.44
CA LEU A 38 33.43 -31.39 29.51
C LEU A 38 33.04 -32.12 28.22
N ALA A 39 31.78 -32.53 28.07
CA ALA A 39 31.27 -33.14 26.85
C ALA A 39 31.13 -32.07 25.75
N SER A 40 31.59 -32.38 24.54
CA SER A 40 31.45 -31.48 23.38
C SER A 40 29.97 -31.15 23.13
N SER A 41 29.67 -29.87 22.94
CA SER A 41 28.32 -29.41 22.63
C SER A 41 27.87 -29.93 21.26
N SER A 42 26.75 -30.65 21.22
CA SER A 42 26.09 -31.09 19.99
C SER A 42 25.16 -29.97 19.50
N ALA A 43 25.52 -29.30 18.42
CA ALA A 43 24.60 -28.38 17.76
C ALA A 43 23.47 -29.19 17.09
N PRO A 44 22.19 -28.77 17.23
CA PRO A 44 21.09 -29.50 16.63
C PRO A 44 21.21 -29.51 15.10
N SER A 45 21.24 -30.70 14.50
CA SER A 45 21.37 -30.90 13.05
C SER A 45 20.04 -30.77 12.29
N THR A 46 18.92 -30.64 12.99
CA THR A 46 17.58 -30.60 12.39
C THR A 46 16.71 -29.54 13.06
N VAL A 47 15.90 -28.87 12.24
CA VAL A 47 14.95 -27.83 12.65
C VAL A 47 13.59 -28.17 12.00
N PRO A 48 12.46 -28.07 12.72
CA PRO A 48 11.15 -28.39 12.17
C PRO A 48 10.76 -27.43 11.05
N VAL A 49 10.17 -27.97 9.98
CA VAL A 49 9.61 -27.18 8.88
C VAL A 49 8.31 -26.55 9.36
N THR A 50 8.19 -25.23 9.20
CA THR A 50 6.97 -24.48 9.49
C THR A 50 6.48 -23.76 8.25
N THR A 51 5.17 -23.77 8.01
CA THR A 51 4.54 -22.95 6.96
C THR A 51 4.32 -21.53 7.49
N ARG A 52 4.68 -20.52 6.70
CA ARG A 52 4.41 -19.11 6.99
C ARG A 52 3.89 -18.44 5.73
N GLU A 53 2.99 -17.48 5.91
CA GLU A 53 2.54 -16.64 4.81
C GLU A 53 3.68 -15.72 4.38
N PHE A 54 3.98 -15.71 3.08
CA PHE A 54 5.00 -14.85 2.50
C PHE A 54 4.35 -13.98 1.42
N THR A 55 4.19 -12.71 1.75
CA THR A 55 3.67 -11.71 0.81
C THR A 55 4.85 -11.05 0.09
N ASP A 56 5.00 -11.30 -1.21
CA ASP A 56 5.99 -10.62 -2.05
C ASP A 56 5.39 -9.30 -2.58
N THR A 57 5.55 -8.23 -1.80
CA THR A 57 5.07 -6.90 -2.21
C THR A 57 5.95 -6.33 -3.32
N ARG A 58 5.35 -6.04 -4.47
CA ARG A 58 6.02 -5.38 -5.59
C ARG A 58 5.41 -4.03 -5.87
N SER A 59 6.27 -3.05 -6.16
CA SER A 59 5.83 -1.74 -6.63
C SER A 59 5.57 -1.80 -8.12
N LEU A 60 4.41 -1.31 -8.55
CA LEU A 60 4.02 -1.18 -9.96
C LEU A 60 3.83 0.28 -10.29
N THR A 61 4.31 0.71 -11.46
CA THR A 61 3.99 2.03 -11.99
C THR A 61 2.65 1.97 -12.70
N LEU A 62 1.66 2.70 -12.19
CA LEU A 62 0.34 2.85 -12.79
C LEU A 62 0.35 4.09 -13.68
N THR A 63 0.12 3.92 -14.98
CA THR A 63 -0.13 5.03 -15.90
C THR A 63 -1.63 5.14 -16.13
N ILE A 64 -2.22 6.25 -15.71
CA ILE A 64 -3.64 6.56 -15.98
C ILE A 64 -3.67 7.40 -17.25
N PRO A 65 -4.11 6.85 -18.40
CA PRO A 65 -4.23 7.64 -19.61
C PRO A 65 -5.33 8.71 -19.45
N PRO A 66 -5.22 9.86 -20.12
CA PRO A 66 -6.32 10.82 -20.18
C PRO A 66 -7.55 10.18 -20.84
N ALA A 67 -8.73 10.64 -20.44
CA ALA A 67 -9.97 10.24 -21.09
C ALA A 67 -9.94 10.63 -22.58
N SER A 68 -10.66 9.88 -23.40
CA SER A 68 -10.80 10.20 -24.83
C SER A 68 -11.32 11.63 -25.01
N PRO A 69 -10.74 12.42 -25.94
CA PRO A 69 -11.25 13.75 -26.25
C PRO A 69 -12.72 13.69 -26.65
N HIS A 70 -13.49 14.66 -26.17
CA HIS A 70 -14.88 14.84 -26.58
C HIS A 70 -15.02 16.19 -27.28
N GLU A 71 -15.66 16.19 -28.45
CA GLU A 71 -15.94 17.42 -29.17
C GLU A 71 -17.10 18.16 -28.51
N LEU A 72 -16.95 19.47 -28.33
CA LEU A 72 -18.02 20.33 -27.83
C LEU A 72 -18.59 21.13 -28.99
N THR A 73 -19.91 21.06 -29.13
CA THR A 73 -20.64 21.81 -30.16
C THR A 73 -21.47 22.90 -29.48
N SER A 74 -21.46 24.09 -30.06
CA SER A 74 -22.35 25.17 -29.60
C SER A 74 -23.80 24.85 -29.98
N PRO A 75 -24.77 25.04 -29.06
CA PRO A 75 -26.20 24.89 -29.37
C PRO A 75 -26.72 26.01 -30.29
N ILE A 76 -26.01 27.14 -30.35
CA ILE A 76 -26.35 28.30 -31.18
C ILE A 76 -25.28 28.57 -32.25
N ALA A 77 -25.70 29.05 -33.41
CA ALA A 77 -24.81 29.59 -34.42
C ALA A 77 -24.62 31.10 -34.22
N GLY A 78 -23.47 31.64 -34.63
CA GLY A 78 -23.20 33.07 -34.55
C GLY A 78 -21.71 33.39 -34.67
N ARG A 79 -21.34 34.65 -34.47
CA ARG A 79 -19.94 35.08 -34.46
C ARG A 79 -19.37 35.01 -33.05
N ILE A 80 -18.24 34.33 -32.88
CA ILE A 80 -17.51 34.33 -31.61
C ILE A 80 -17.00 35.75 -31.35
N THR A 81 -17.48 36.41 -30.30
CA THR A 81 -17.11 37.78 -29.91
C THR A 81 -16.05 37.81 -28.81
N ALA A 82 -15.98 36.76 -27.99
CA ALA A 82 -14.92 36.54 -27.01
C ALA A 82 -14.61 35.04 -26.89
N LEU A 83 -13.35 34.71 -26.60
CA LEU A 83 -12.89 33.34 -26.39
C LEU A 83 -11.92 33.28 -25.21
N GLN A 84 -12.35 32.59 -24.16
CA GLN A 84 -11.62 32.39 -22.91
C GLN A 84 -11.09 30.95 -22.81
N ALA A 85 -11.73 30.02 -23.52
CA ALA A 85 -11.26 28.65 -23.64
C ALA A 85 -9.90 28.60 -24.37
N ALA A 86 -8.94 27.91 -23.75
CA ALA A 86 -7.61 27.71 -24.29
C ALA A 86 -7.12 26.28 -23.99
N THR A 87 -6.13 25.80 -24.75
CA THR A 87 -5.53 24.48 -24.53
C THR A 87 -4.93 24.40 -23.13
N GLY A 88 -5.30 23.36 -22.38
CA GLY A 88 -4.85 23.16 -21.01
C GLY A 88 -5.67 23.89 -19.94
N THR A 89 -6.63 24.74 -20.33
CA THR A 89 -7.55 25.38 -19.39
C THR A 89 -8.77 24.50 -19.18
N PRO A 90 -9.08 24.09 -17.93
CA PRO A 90 -10.27 23.30 -17.65
C PRO A 90 -11.53 24.15 -17.84
N ILE A 91 -12.54 23.58 -18.51
CA ILE A 91 -13.90 24.13 -18.53
C ILE A 91 -14.65 23.52 -17.35
N THR A 92 -15.09 24.37 -16.42
CA THR A 92 -15.84 23.95 -15.24
C THR A 92 -17.26 24.48 -15.32
N SER A 93 -18.21 23.78 -14.69
CA SER A 93 -19.57 24.32 -14.55
C SER A 93 -19.56 25.70 -13.89
N GLY A 94 -20.36 26.61 -14.42
CA GLY A 94 -20.41 28.01 -13.99
C GLY A 94 -19.40 28.93 -14.69
N SER A 95 -18.51 28.39 -15.53
CA SER A 95 -17.57 29.19 -16.32
C SER A 95 -18.18 29.66 -17.65
N ILE A 96 -17.57 30.69 -18.24
CA ILE A 96 -17.94 31.24 -19.54
C ILE A 96 -16.76 31.01 -20.51
N PRO A 97 -16.73 29.90 -21.27
CA PRO A 97 -15.64 29.60 -22.18
C PRO A 97 -15.60 30.50 -23.42
N CYS A 98 -16.74 31.02 -23.87
CA CYS A 98 -16.83 31.91 -25.01
C CYS A 98 -18.10 32.77 -24.98
N GLU A 99 -18.12 33.76 -25.86
CA GLU A 99 -19.31 34.57 -26.16
C GLU A 99 -19.63 34.48 -27.65
N ILE A 100 -20.92 34.39 -27.97
CA ILE A 100 -21.43 34.34 -29.33
C ILE A 100 -22.38 35.51 -29.53
N ASP A 101 -22.10 36.36 -30.52
CA ASP A 101 -22.85 37.58 -30.83
C ASP A 101 -23.01 38.51 -29.61
N GLY A 102 -22.01 38.52 -28.70
CA GLY A 102 -22.02 39.32 -27.47
C GLY A 102 -22.78 38.70 -26.30
N LEU A 103 -23.29 37.47 -26.44
CA LEU A 103 -23.95 36.72 -25.38
C LEU A 103 -22.99 35.72 -24.74
N PRO A 104 -22.80 35.76 -23.41
CA PRO A 104 -21.97 34.78 -22.71
C PRO A 104 -22.60 33.40 -22.73
N LEU A 105 -21.82 32.42 -23.19
CA LEU A 105 -22.24 31.02 -23.18
C LEU A 105 -21.81 30.37 -21.86
N LEU A 106 -22.77 30.08 -21.00
CA LEU A 106 -22.52 29.42 -19.71
C LEU A 106 -22.25 27.92 -19.91
N ALA A 107 -21.11 27.44 -19.41
CA ALA A 107 -20.80 26.02 -19.36
C ALA A 107 -21.43 25.36 -18.13
N LEU A 108 -22.21 24.30 -18.34
CA LEU A 108 -22.80 23.48 -17.28
C LEU A 108 -22.64 22.00 -17.62
N ALA A 109 -22.08 21.23 -16.68
CA ALA A 109 -21.98 19.77 -16.77
C ALA A 109 -23.30 19.14 -16.31
N LEU A 110 -24.25 19.02 -17.24
CA LEU A 110 -25.56 18.42 -16.97
C LEU A 110 -25.56 16.93 -17.29
N SER A 111 -26.26 16.14 -16.46
CA SER A 111 -26.49 14.72 -16.73
C SER A 111 -27.44 14.48 -17.91
N THR A 112 -28.31 15.47 -18.18
CA THR A 112 -29.26 15.48 -19.30
C THR A 112 -29.06 16.79 -20.07
N PRO A 113 -28.82 16.74 -21.40
CA PRO A 113 -28.73 17.95 -22.22
C PRO A 113 -30.02 18.77 -22.18
N LEU A 114 -29.89 20.10 -22.17
CA LEU A 114 -31.03 21.00 -22.37
C LEU A 114 -31.47 20.93 -23.82
N TYR A 115 -32.74 20.56 -24.05
CA TYR A 115 -33.35 20.50 -25.39
C TYR A 115 -34.59 21.39 -25.52
N GLN A 116 -34.95 22.10 -24.45
CA GLN A 116 -36.04 23.07 -24.44
C GLN A 116 -35.56 24.40 -23.87
N ASP A 117 -36.36 25.44 -24.09
CA ASP A 117 -36.11 26.76 -23.53
C ASP A 117 -36.38 26.78 -22.02
N VAL A 118 -35.46 27.38 -21.26
CA VAL A 118 -35.57 27.53 -19.81
C VAL A 118 -36.45 28.75 -19.51
N VAL A 119 -37.76 28.54 -19.58
CA VAL A 119 -38.78 29.56 -19.29
C VAL A 119 -39.57 29.25 -18.02
N ASP A 120 -40.28 30.25 -17.53
CA ASP A 120 -41.02 30.16 -16.28
C ASP A 120 -42.06 29.05 -16.29
N GLY A 121 -41.95 28.17 -15.30
CA GLY A 121 -42.85 27.04 -15.17
C GLY A 121 -42.60 25.90 -16.15
N ALA A 122 -41.56 25.97 -17.00
CA ALA A 122 -41.09 24.84 -17.81
C ALA A 122 -40.74 23.65 -16.91
N THR A 123 -41.00 22.45 -17.41
CA THR A 123 -40.81 21.21 -16.67
C THR A 123 -40.13 20.15 -17.49
N GLY A 124 -39.26 19.34 -16.88
CA GLY A 124 -38.66 18.21 -17.55
C GLY A 124 -37.45 17.62 -16.84
N PRO A 125 -36.96 16.46 -17.31
CA PRO A 125 -35.76 15.83 -16.79
C PRO A 125 -34.49 16.66 -17.02
N ASP A 126 -34.47 17.47 -18.06
CA ASP A 126 -33.42 18.44 -18.38
C ASP A 126 -33.44 19.64 -17.41
N ILE A 127 -34.62 20.13 -17.03
CA ILE A 127 -34.79 21.14 -15.98
C ILE A 127 -34.38 20.60 -14.61
N ALA A 128 -34.65 19.32 -14.35
CA ALA A 128 -34.18 18.66 -13.14
C ALA A 128 -32.64 18.64 -13.07
N ALA A 129 -31.99 18.27 -14.18
CA ALA A 129 -30.52 18.29 -14.28
C ALA A 129 -29.96 19.71 -14.09
N LEU A 130 -30.60 20.73 -14.68
CA LEU A 130 -30.23 22.14 -14.50
C LEU A 130 -30.33 22.58 -13.03
N ASN A 131 -31.47 22.33 -12.38
CA ASN A 131 -31.68 22.70 -10.98
C ASN A 131 -30.69 22.00 -10.04
N ALA A 132 -30.42 20.72 -10.27
CA ALA A 132 -29.42 19.96 -9.51
C ALA A 132 -28.02 20.57 -9.66
N GLU A 133 -27.64 20.96 -10.88
CA GLU A 133 -26.32 21.55 -11.12
C GLU A 133 -26.20 22.97 -10.54
N LEU A 134 -27.25 23.79 -10.64
CA LEU A 134 -27.29 25.11 -10.00
C LEU A 134 -27.20 24.98 -8.47
N ALA A 135 -27.90 24.02 -7.87
CA ALA A 135 -27.80 23.74 -6.44
C ALA A 135 -26.39 23.27 -6.05
N ARG A 136 -25.76 22.43 -6.87
CA ARG A 136 -24.37 21.97 -6.69
C ARG A 136 -23.38 23.13 -6.75
N LEU A 137 -23.63 24.14 -7.59
CA LEU A 137 -22.86 25.38 -7.66
C LEU A 137 -23.11 26.34 -6.48
N GLY A 138 -24.06 26.02 -5.59
CA GLY A 138 -24.37 26.79 -4.39
C GLY A 138 -25.50 27.80 -4.55
N TYR A 139 -26.22 27.79 -5.68
CA TYR A 139 -27.40 28.62 -5.85
C TYR A 139 -28.61 28.02 -5.13
N ALA A 140 -29.59 28.86 -4.79
CA ALA A 140 -30.82 28.44 -4.11
C ALA A 140 -31.81 27.66 -5.00
N ALA A 141 -31.35 27.10 -6.13
CA ALA A 141 -32.19 26.34 -7.03
C ALA A 141 -32.68 25.04 -6.35
N PRO A 142 -33.95 24.64 -6.55
CA PRO A 142 -34.50 23.46 -5.91
C PRO A 142 -34.01 22.17 -6.61
N ALA A 143 -32.96 21.53 -6.07
CA ALA A 143 -32.27 20.39 -6.67
C ALA A 143 -33.19 19.22 -7.09
N ASP A 144 -34.22 18.93 -6.29
CA ASP A 144 -35.16 17.82 -6.55
C ASP A 144 -36.35 18.22 -7.42
N SER A 145 -36.41 19.47 -7.89
CA SER A 145 -37.51 19.96 -8.71
C SER A 145 -37.22 19.81 -10.18
N GLN A 146 -38.20 19.30 -10.91
CA GLN A 146 -38.19 19.26 -12.37
C GLN A 146 -38.77 20.53 -13.00
N ARG A 147 -38.94 21.63 -12.24
CA ARG A 147 -39.62 22.85 -12.70
C ARG A 147 -38.72 24.07 -12.58
N VAL A 148 -38.83 24.98 -13.55
CA VAL A 148 -38.22 26.30 -13.46
C VAL A 148 -38.99 27.13 -12.43
N THR A 149 -38.30 27.52 -11.37
CA THR A 149 -38.84 28.36 -10.28
C THR A 149 -38.20 29.74 -10.29
N ALA A 150 -38.72 30.65 -9.46
CA ALA A 150 -38.10 31.97 -9.27
C ALA A 150 -36.64 31.86 -8.78
N ALA A 151 -36.32 30.85 -7.96
CA ALA A 151 -34.96 30.60 -7.49
C ALA A 151 -34.04 30.09 -8.61
N THR A 152 -34.56 29.22 -9.49
CA THR A 152 -33.85 28.81 -10.72
C THR A 152 -33.51 30.02 -11.59
N ARG A 153 -34.47 30.91 -11.81
CA ARG A 153 -34.26 32.13 -12.62
C ARG A 153 -33.29 33.10 -11.98
N ALA A 154 -33.37 33.29 -10.67
CA ALA A 154 -32.45 34.15 -9.94
C ALA A 154 -30.99 33.66 -10.01
N ALA A 155 -30.77 32.36 -10.20
CA ALA A 155 -29.45 31.79 -10.39
C ALA A 155 -28.88 32.00 -11.81
N LEU A 156 -29.74 32.33 -12.78
CA LEU A 156 -29.39 32.56 -14.18
C LEU A 156 -29.36 34.06 -14.55
N ALA A 157 -29.73 34.93 -13.61
CA ALA A 157 -29.74 36.38 -13.75
C ALA A 157 -28.38 36.99 -13.39
#